data_AF-A0A329RQT1-F1
#
_entry.id   AF-A0A329RQT1-F1
#
_cell.length_a   1.000
_cell.length_b   1.000
_cell.length_c   1.000
_cell.angle_alpha   90.00
_cell.angle_beta   90.00
_cell.angle_gamma   90.00
#
_symmetry.space_group_name_H-M   'P 1'
#
loop_
_entity.id
_entity.type
_entity.pdbx_description
1 polymer ?
#
loop_
_entity_poly.entity_id
_entity_poly.type
_entity_poly.pdbx_seq_one_letter_code
_entity_poly.pdbx_strand_id
1 'polypeptide(L)'
;MWHRELRWIRHVVRVQDQELRLDRWLRLQFPALPQSFLQTQLRKRKIRLQAATASNLQTARANSLLLEGSVVAIDAHLFGSKLQPLIVQHVEQETTIQEQNLTTTQDKARLQELKRRVVCQDAQFVVLNKPHGLAVQDGSALSESLVRYLPWIAESMRDGHNFEQEEGQQQLRLVHRLDKETSGVLVLARSRLAAAKFSELLRKWRHTQDV
;
A
#
# COMPACT_ATOMS: atom_id res chain seq x y z
N MET A 1 -3.03 -16.02 -0.94
CA MET A 1 -4.10 -16.86 -0.36
C MET A 1 -3.52 -17.59 0.85
N TRP A 2 -4.23 -17.59 2.00
CA TRP A 2 -3.73 -18.22 3.23
C TRP A 2 -4.08 -19.72 3.23
N HIS A 3 -3.09 -20.60 3.38
CA HIS A 3 -3.31 -22.05 3.45
C HIS A 3 -3.04 -22.57 4.86
N ARG A 4 -3.97 -23.35 5.40
CA ARG A 4 -3.85 -23.98 6.71
C ARG A 4 -3.14 -25.32 6.57
N GLU A 5 -2.02 -25.46 7.27
CA GLU A 5 -1.28 -26.72 7.36
C GLU A 5 -0.85 -26.94 8.81
N LEU A 6 -1.42 -27.95 9.47
CA LEU A 6 -1.17 -28.28 10.88
C LEU A 6 -1.39 -27.08 11.83
N ARG A 7 -0.31 -26.61 12.45
CA ARG A 7 -0.24 -25.52 13.44
C ARG A 7 -0.04 -24.14 12.81
N TRP A 8 0.18 -24.05 11.49
CA TRP A 8 0.55 -22.80 10.84
C TRP A 8 -0.42 -22.43 9.72
N ILE A 9 -0.69 -21.14 9.60
CA ILE A 9 -1.33 -20.51 8.45
C ILE A 9 -0.21 -19.86 7.65
N ARG A 10 -0.05 -20.30 6.40
CA ARG A 10 1.05 -19.90 5.53
C ARG A 10 0.58 -18.89 4.48
N HIS A 11 1.39 -17.87 4.27
CA HIS A 11 1.22 -16.88 3.21
C HIS A 11 2.51 -16.81 2.39
N VAL A 12 2.38 -17.06 1.08
CA VAL A 12 3.49 -16.90 0.13
C VAL A 12 3.63 -15.43 -0.22
N VAL A 13 4.82 -14.87 0.00
CA VAL A 13 5.17 -13.49 -0.35
C VAL A 13 5.14 -13.34 -1.86
N ARG A 14 4.35 -12.38 -2.33
CA ARG A 14 4.20 -12.04 -3.75
C ARG A 14 5.27 -11.05 -4.21
N VAL A 15 5.47 -10.94 -5.53
CA VAL A 15 6.40 -9.97 -6.16
C VAL A 15 6.21 -8.55 -5.59
N GLN A 16 4.96 -8.10 -5.44
CA GLN A 16 4.62 -6.76 -4.95
C GLN A 16 5.02 -6.49 -3.49
N ASP A 17 5.27 -7.56 -2.72
CA ASP A 17 5.68 -7.52 -1.31
C ASP A 17 7.19 -7.72 -1.13
N GLN A 18 7.93 -7.92 -2.22
CA GLN A 18 9.39 -8.01 -2.20
C GLN A 18 10.02 -6.74 -1.60
N GLU A 19 11.13 -6.93 -0.88
CA GLU A 19 11.92 -5.89 -0.21
C GLU A 19 11.15 -5.13 0.89
N LEU A 20 9.94 -5.56 1.24
CA LEU A 20 9.25 -5.02 2.40
C LEU A 20 9.82 -5.63 3.66
N ARG A 21 9.96 -4.82 4.71
CA ARG A 21 10.24 -5.37 6.04
C ARG A 21 9.02 -6.16 6.54
N LEU A 22 9.26 -7.30 7.16
CA LEU A 22 8.20 -8.18 7.68
C LEU A 22 7.26 -7.44 8.64
N ASP A 23 7.78 -6.60 9.54
CA ASP A 23 6.95 -5.83 10.47
C ASP A 23 5.99 -4.87 9.77
N ARG A 24 6.48 -4.18 8.72
CA ARG A 24 5.67 -3.30 7.89
C ARG A 24 4.66 -4.08 7.06
N TRP A 25 5.06 -5.22 6.51
CA TRP A 25 4.15 -6.11 5.78
C TRP A 25 3.01 -6.60 6.67
N LEU A 26 3.30 -7.06 7.89
CA LEU A 26 2.28 -7.48 8.85
C LEU A 26 1.31 -6.34 9.21
N ARG A 27 1.79 -5.10 9.34
CA ARG A 27 0.89 -3.94 9.56
C ARG A 27 -0.02 -3.67 8.38
N LEU A 28 0.44 -3.89 7.15
CA LEU A 28 -0.40 -3.72 5.96
C LEU A 28 -1.46 -4.82 5.86
N GLN A 29 -1.10 -6.05 6.21
CA GLN A 29 -2.04 -7.18 6.20
C GLN A 29 -3.05 -7.13 7.37
N PHE A 30 -2.68 -6.49 8.49
CA PHE A 30 -3.51 -6.42 9.70
C PHE A 30 -3.53 -4.99 10.31
N PRO A 31 -4.14 -3.99 9.63
CA PRO A 31 -4.01 -2.59 10.01
C PRO A 31 -4.62 -2.22 11.37
N ALA A 32 -5.68 -2.89 11.86
CA ALA A 32 -6.18 -2.63 13.23
C ALA A 32 -5.29 -3.17 14.35
N LEU A 33 -4.26 -3.97 14.06
CA LEU A 33 -3.42 -4.50 15.12
C LEU A 33 -2.35 -3.49 15.54
N PRO A 34 -2.20 -3.26 16.86
CA PRO A 34 -1.10 -2.46 17.36
C PRO A 34 0.25 -3.03 16.96
N GLN A 35 1.20 -2.16 16.58
CA GLN A 35 2.56 -2.56 16.26
C GLN A 35 3.24 -3.34 17.41
N SER A 36 2.98 -2.94 18.66
CA SER A 36 3.48 -3.59 19.86
C SER A 36 3.01 -5.04 19.98
N PHE A 37 1.79 -5.33 19.55
CA PHE A 37 1.23 -6.68 19.51
C PHE A 37 1.97 -7.55 18.49
N LEU A 38 2.12 -7.08 17.26
CA LEU A 38 2.84 -7.80 16.19
C LEU A 38 4.29 -8.11 16.58
N GLN A 39 4.99 -7.12 17.15
CA GLN A 39 6.33 -7.31 17.67
C GLN A 39 6.38 -8.36 18.80
N THR A 40 5.39 -8.37 19.69
CA THR A 40 5.29 -9.36 20.76
C THR A 40 5.11 -10.77 20.19
N GLN A 41 4.30 -10.95 19.15
CA GLN A 41 4.11 -12.26 18.52
C GLN A 41 5.35 -12.75 17.75
N LEU A 42 6.08 -11.84 17.11
CA LEU A 42 7.40 -12.12 16.53
C LEU A 42 8.39 -12.61 17.60
N ARG A 43 8.48 -11.90 18.75
CA ARG A 43 9.35 -12.31 19.87
C ARG A 43 8.96 -13.65 20.47
N LYS A 44 7.65 -13.94 20.58
CA LYS A 44 7.10 -15.23 21.04
C LYS A 44 7.22 -16.35 19.99
N ARG A 45 7.84 -16.10 18.83
CA ARG A 45 8.01 -17.05 17.72
C ARG A 45 6.68 -17.63 17.19
N LYS A 46 5.59 -16.89 17.37
CA LYS A 46 4.25 -17.20 16.84
C LYS A 46 4.08 -16.75 15.38
N ILE A 47 5.03 -15.97 14.89
CA ILE A 47 5.19 -15.61 13.48
C ILE A 47 6.60 -16.00 13.07
N ARG A 48 6.74 -16.66 11.92
CA ARG A 48 7.99 -17.18 11.38
C ARG A 48 8.10 -16.85 9.89
N LEU A 49 9.33 -16.86 9.40
CA LEU A 49 9.65 -16.61 8.01
C LEU A 49 10.46 -17.79 7.49
N GLN A 50 10.04 -18.33 6.37
CA GLN A 50 10.76 -19.32 5.61
C GLN A 50 11.24 -18.64 4.34
N ALA A 51 12.56 -18.57 4.14
CA ALA A 51 13.13 -18.03 2.91
C ALA A 51 12.78 -18.94 1.73
N ALA A 52 12.65 -18.36 0.52
CA ALA A 52 12.36 -19.14 -0.70
C ALA A 52 13.38 -20.28 -0.94
N THR A 53 14.64 -20.05 -0.60
CA THR A 53 15.74 -21.03 -0.75
C THR A 53 15.82 -22.06 0.38
N ALA A 54 15.04 -21.91 1.45
CA ALA A 54 15.12 -22.74 2.65
C ALA A 54 13.86 -23.58 2.84
N SER A 55 14.04 -24.87 3.14
CA SER A 55 12.94 -25.78 3.45
C SER A 55 12.39 -25.61 4.87
N ASN A 56 13.14 -24.97 5.77
CA ASN A 56 12.80 -24.87 7.18
C ASN A 56 12.28 -23.48 7.59
N LEU A 57 11.31 -23.47 8.51
CA LEU A 57 10.79 -22.26 9.16
C LEU A 57 11.84 -21.67 10.10
N GLN A 58 12.32 -20.46 9.80
CA GLN A 58 13.30 -19.76 10.60
C GLN A 58 12.65 -18.76 11.56
N THR A 59 13.39 -18.39 12.60
CA THR A 59 12.99 -17.28 13.47
C THR A 59 13.06 -15.99 12.67
N ALA A 60 11.92 -15.32 12.53
CA ALA A 60 11.85 -14.08 11.78
C ALA A 60 12.23 -12.88 12.66
N ARG A 61 13.13 -12.01 12.17
CA ARG A 61 13.34 -10.71 12.79
C ARG A 61 12.32 -9.73 12.23
N ALA A 62 11.91 -8.76 13.04
CA ALA A 62 10.93 -7.75 12.62
C ALA A 62 11.40 -6.95 11.38
N ASN A 63 12.70 -6.69 11.28
CA ASN A 63 13.32 -5.96 10.17
C ASN A 63 13.75 -6.85 8.99
N SER A 64 13.46 -8.16 9.01
CA SER A 64 13.77 -9.05 7.90
C SER A 64 13.07 -8.58 6.62
N LEU A 65 13.81 -8.48 5.53
CA LEU A 65 13.25 -8.18 4.22
C LEU A 65 12.57 -9.43 3.66
N LEU A 66 11.41 -9.22 3.07
CA LEU A 66 10.67 -10.26 2.37
C LEU A 66 11.22 -10.40 0.96
N LEU A 67 11.38 -11.65 0.52
CA LEU A 67 11.71 -11.99 -0.85
C LEU A 67 10.51 -12.71 -1.46
N GLU A 68 10.29 -12.52 -2.76
CA GLU A 68 9.28 -13.28 -3.50
C GLU A 68 9.46 -14.79 -3.26
N GLY A 69 8.34 -15.49 -3.10
CA GLY A 69 8.35 -16.94 -2.84
C GLY A 69 8.71 -17.33 -1.40
N SER A 70 9.15 -16.39 -0.56
CA SER A 70 9.29 -16.64 0.88
C SER A 70 7.91 -16.89 1.50
N VAL A 71 7.85 -17.66 2.58
CA VAL A 71 6.61 -17.98 3.27
C VAL A 71 6.59 -17.34 4.65
N VAL A 72 5.61 -16.47 4.89
CA VAL A 72 5.28 -15.99 6.24
C VAL A 72 4.31 -16.98 6.87
N ALA A 73 4.70 -17.57 7.99
CA ALA A 73 3.88 -18.54 8.72
C ALA A 73 3.43 -17.96 10.06
N ILE A 74 2.13 -17.99 10.30
CA ILE A 74 1.50 -17.50 11.53
C ILE A 74 0.85 -18.69 12.25
N ASP A 75 1.02 -18.77 13.58
CA ASP A 75 0.39 -19.80 14.41
C ASP A 75 -1.14 -19.79 14.22
N ALA A 76 -1.73 -20.94 13.91
CA ALA A 76 -3.13 -21.04 13.48
C ALA A 76 -4.13 -20.65 14.56
N HIS A 77 -3.81 -20.89 15.83
CA HIS A 77 -4.63 -20.43 16.94
C HIS A 77 -4.59 -18.89 17.04
N LEU A 78 -3.40 -18.28 16.92
CA LEU A 78 -3.28 -16.82 16.86
C LEU A 78 -4.08 -16.25 15.67
N PHE A 79 -3.99 -16.89 14.51
CA PHE A 79 -4.71 -16.46 13.32
C PHE A 79 -6.23 -16.53 13.51
N GLY A 80 -6.78 -17.68 13.89
CA GLY A 80 -8.23 -17.84 14.07
C GLY A 80 -8.82 -16.98 15.19
N SER A 81 -8.11 -16.87 16.33
CA SER A 81 -8.65 -16.15 17.50
C SER A 81 -8.60 -14.62 17.38
N LYS A 82 -7.60 -14.06 16.68
CA LYS A 82 -7.35 -12.61 16.68
C LYS A 82 -7.14 -11.98 15.31
N LEU A 83 -6.68 -12.71 14.31
CA LEU A 83 -6.36 -12.12 13.00
C LEU A 83 -7.50 -12.26 12.00
N GLN A 84 -8.13 -13.44 11.95
CA GLN A 84 -9.26 -13.74 11.08
C GLN A 84 -10.47 -12.80 11.28
N PRO A 85 -10.96 -12.53 12.52
CA PRO A 85 -12.09 -11.62 12.69
C PRO A 85 -11.75 -10.19 12.27
N LEU A 86 -10.48 -9.77 12.38
CA LEU A 86 -10.05 -8.44 11.96
C LEU A 86 -10.02 -8.33 10.44
N ILE A 87 -9.56 -9.36 9.71
CA ILE A 87 -9.57 -9.32 8.24
C ILE A 87 -11.00 -9.09 7.72
N VAL A 88 -11.98 -9.83 8.23
CA VAL A 88 -13.39 -9.70 7.81
C VAL A 88 -13.93 -8.30 8.11
N GLN A 89 -13.68 -7.77 9.32
CA GLN A 89 -14.10 -6.42 9.69
C GLN A 89 -13.45 -5.32 8.84
N HIS A 90 -12.18 -5.49 8.42
CA HIS A 90 -11.51 -4.50 7.55
C HIS A 90 -12.07 -4.52 6.13
N VAL A 91 -12.35 -5.70 5.58
CA VAL A 91 -12.95 -5.79 4.24
C VAL A 91 -14.30 -5.08 4.24
N GLU A 92 -15.15 -5.30 5.25
CA GLU A 92 -16.44 -4.62 5.38
C GLU A 92 -16.29 -3.08 5.57
N GLN A 93 -15.32 -2.65 6.39
CA GLN A 93 -15.07 -1.22 6.65
C GLN A 93 -14.43 -0.49 5.47
N GLU A 94 -13.45 -1.08 4.78
CA GLU A 94 -12.81 -0.46 3.61
C GLU A 94 -13.79 -0.30 2.45
N THR A 95 -14.65 -1.28 2.21
CA THR A 95 -15.72 -1.19 1.19
C THR A 95 -16.67 -0.04 1.52
N THR A 96 -17.08 0.08 2.80
CA THR A 96 -17.97 1.13 3.28
C THR A 96 -17.33 2.52 3.21
N ILE A 97 -16.05 2.67 3.58
CA ILE A 97 -15.33 3.96 3.56
C ILE A 97 -15.06 4.44 2.12
N GLN A 98 -14.85 3.53 1.17
CA GLN A 98 -14.63 3.87 -0.24
C GLN A 98 -15.91 4.33 -0.94
N GLU A 99 -17.09 3.86 -0.53
CA GLU A 99 -18.37 4.32 -1.10
C GLU A 99 -18.84 5.65 -0.51
N GLN A 100 -18.52 5.93 0.75
CA GLN A 100 -19.07 7.07 1.50
C GLN A 100 -18.33 8.40 1.33
N ASN A 101 -17.15 8.41 0.69
CA ASN A 101 -16.28 9.59 0.68
C ASN A 101 -16.41 10.52 -0.54
N LEU A 102 -17.33 10.29 -1.49
CA LEU A 102 -17.51 11.14 -2.68
C LEU A 102 -18.97 11.56 -2.91
N THR A 103 -19.63 11.91 -1.81
CA THR A 103 -21.07 12.16 -1.75
C THR A 103 -21.48 13.53 -2.27
N THR A 104 -20.60 14.53 -2.20
CA THR A 104 -20.95 15.91 -2.58
C THR A 104 -20.79 16.16 -4.08
N THR A 105 -21.62 17.07 -4.63
CA THR A 105 -21.47 17.57 -6.01
C THR A 105 -20.09 18.19 -6.24
N GLN A 106 -19.54 18.86 -5.22
CA GLN A 106 -18.20 19.45 -5.27
C GLN A 106 -17.11 18.40 -5.41
N ASP A 107 -17.22 17.26 -4.71
CA ASP A 107 -16.25 16.18 -4.82
C ASP A 107 -16.24 15.55 -6.21
N LYS A 108 -17.42 15.35 -6.80
CA LYS A 108 -17.54 14.83 -8.16
C LYS A 108 -16.94 15.78 -9.18
N ALA A 109 -17.20 17.09 -9.04
CA ALA A 109 -16.61 18.11 -9.89
C ALA A 109 -15.07 18.16 -9.75
N ARG A 110 -14.55 18.11 -8.52
CA ARG A 110 -13.12 18.05 -8.25
C ARG A 110 -12.47 16.81 -8.84
N LEU A 111 -13.10 15.64 -8.69
CA LEU A 111 -12.61 14.40 -9.27
C LEU A 111 -12.54 14.50 -10.81
N GLN A 112 -13.57 15.06 -11.45
CA GLN A 112 -13.54 15.29 -12.90
C GLN A 112 -12.45 16.27 -13.32
N GLU A 113 -12.23 17.34 -12.55
CA GLU A 113 -11.13 18.29 -12.75
C GLU A 113 -9.77 17.57 -12.70
N LEU A 114 -9.52 16.78 -11.65
CA LEU A 114 -8.28 16.06 -11.45
C LEU A 114 -8.03 15.03 -12.55
N LYS A 115 -9.07 14.31 -13.00
CA LYS A 115 -8.97 13.37 -14.13
C LYS A 115 -8.51 14.06 -15.42
N ARG A 116 -9.02 15.27 -15.71
CA ARG A 116 -8.61 16.07 -16.89
C ARG A 116 -7.18 16.61 -16.79
N ARG A 117 -6.61 16.68 -15.59
CA ARG A 117 -5.25 17.15 -15.33
C ARG A 117 -4.20 16.05 -15.41
N VAL A 118 -4.59 14.82 -15.76
CA VAL A 118 -3.64 13.74 -16.01
C VAL A 118 -2.89 14.04 -17.30
N VAL A 119 -1.57 14.20 -17.18
CA VAL A 119 -0.68 14.60 -18.28
C VAL A 119 -0.23 13.39 -19.08
N CYS A 120 0.18 12.32 -18.39
CA CYS A 120 0.52 11.06 -19.04
C CYS A 120 0.24 9.88 -18.12
N GLN A 121 0.07 8.72 -18.74
CA GLN A 121 -0.19 7.45 -18.07
C GLN A 121 0.70 6.39 -18.69
N ASP A 122 1.25 5.54 -17.84
CA ASP A 122 2.10 4.41 -18.19
C ASP A 122 1.71 3.18 -17.36
N ALA A 123 2.25 2.01 -17.71
CA ALA A 123 2.11 0.77 -16.96
C ALA A 123 2.57 0.91 -15.49
N GLN A 124 3.59 1.74 -15.20
CA GLN A 124 4.16 1.84 -13.85
C GLN A 124 3.80 3.14 -13.10
N PHE A 125 3.35 4.19 -13.81
CA PHE A 125 3.11 5.49 -13.21
C PHE A 125 2.02 6.30 -13.91
N VAL A 126 1.59 7.36 -13.24
CA VAL A 126 0.66 8.38 -13.73
C VAL A 126 1.26 9.74 -13.38
N VAL A 127 1.24 10.67 -14.32
CA VAL A 127 1.67 12.05 -14.08
C VAL A 127 0.44 12.93 -14.04
N LEU A 128 0.31 13.68 -12.95
CA LEU A 128 -0.79 14.60 -12.70
C LEU A 128 -0.26 16.03 -12.63
N ASN A 129 -0.91 16.97 -13.32
CA ASN A 129 -0.68 18.40 -13.09
C ASN A 129 -1.50 18.87 -11.88
N LYS A 130 -0.91 18.86 -10.69
CA LYS A 130 -1.59 19.24 -9.44
C LYS A 130 -2.05 20.71 -9.51
N PRO A 131 -3.33 21.00 -9.23
CA PRO A 131 -3.79 22.38 -9.10
C PRO A 131 -3.14 23.08 -7.90
N HIS A 132 -3.04 24.41 -8.00
CA HIS A 132 -2.77 25.28 -6.85
C HIS A 132 -3.90 25.16 -5.82
N GLY A 133 -3.59 25.29 -4.53
CA GLY A 133 -4.56 25.28 -3.43
C GLY A 133 -4.97 23.88 -2.95
N LEU A 134 -4.54 22.80 -3.63
CA LEU A 134 -4.79 21.42 -3.22
C LEU A 134 -3.56 20.81 -2.55
N ALA A 135 -3.68 20.40 -1.29
CA ALA A 135 -2.60 19.70 -0.60
C ALA A 135 -2.40 18.29 -1.16
N VAL A 136 -1.16 17.80 -1.18
CA VAL A 136 -0.86 16.44 -1.66
C VAL A 136 -1.32 15.38 -0.66
N GLN A 137 -1.05 15.57 0.64
CA GLN A 137 -1.35 14.60 1.70
C GLN A 137 -2.08 15.31 2.84
N ASP A 138 -2.90 14.55 3.57
CA ASP A 138 -3.62 15.04 4.74
C ASP A 138 -2.65 15.56 5.81
N GLY A 139 -2.99 16.71 6.38
CA GLY A 139 -2.39 17.24 7.60
C GLY A 139 -3.47 17.36 8.68
N SER A 140 -3.07 17.56 9.93
CA SER A 140 -3.99 17.64 11.08
C SER A 140 -5.06 18.74 10.99
N ALA A 141 -4.89 19.72 10.09
CA ALA A 141 -5.79 20.87 9.91
C ALA A 141 -6.36 21.01 8.49
N LEU A 142 -6.20 20.00 7.61
CA LEU A 142 -6.65 20.09 6.21
C LEU A 142 -7.93 19.27 5.98
N SER A 143 -8.92 19.90 5.36
CA SER A 143 -10.22 19.30 5.02
C SER A 143 -10.26 18.61 3.65
N GLU A 144 -9.31 18.92 2.76
CA GLU A 144 -9.26 18.38 1.38
C GLU A 144 -7.80 18.14 0.95
N SER A 145 -7.50 16.93 0.46
CA SER A 145 -6.19 16.57 -0.09
C SER A 145 -6.31 15.70 -1.34
N LEU A 146 -5.25 15.65 -2.13
CA LEU A 146 -5.19 14.81 -3.33
C LEU A 146 -5.29 13.31 -2.99
N VAL A 147 -4.70 12.87 -1.85
CA VAL A 147 -4.74 11.47 -1.40
C VAL A 147 -6.16 10.94 -1.34
N ARG A 148 -7.12 11.78 -0.91
CA ARG A 148 -8.54 11.46 -0.92
C ARG A 148 -8.94 10.96 -2.31
N TYR A 149 -8.69 11.71 -3.38
CA TYR A 149 -9.18 11.39 -4.72
C TYR A 149 -8.46 10.22 -5.43
N LEU A 150 -7.30 9.77 -4.95
CA LEU A 150 -6.46 8.76 -5.63
C LEU A 150 -7.16 7.43 -5.94
N PRO A 151 -7.98 6.83 -5.05
CA PRO A 151 -8.67 5.57 -5.35
C PRO A 151 -9.60 5.69 -6.56
N TRP A 152 -10.34 6.80 -6.68
CA TRP A 152 -11.27 7.02 -7.80
C TRP A 152 -10.60 7.46 -9.09
N ILE A 153 -9.45 8.13 -8.99
CA ILE A 153 -8.60 8.39 -10.16
C ILE A 153 -8.07 7.05 -10.69
N ALA A 154 -7.57 6.19 -9.80
CA ALA A 154 -7.08 4.85 -10.15
C ALA A 154 -8.17 3.98 -10.79
N GLU A 155 -9.38 3.97 -10.20
CA GLU A 155 -10.55 3.27 -10.74
C GLU A 155 -10.85 3.65 -12.18
N SER A 156 -10.85 4.96 -12.49
CA SER A 156 -11.16 5.43 -13.83
C SER A 156 -10.12 5.10 -14.90
N MET A 157 -8.95 4.64 -14.47
CA MET A 157 -7.85 4.22 -15.34
C MET A 157 -7.73 2.70 -15.44
N ARG A 158 -8.69 1.94 -14.88
CA ARG A 158 -8.75 0.51 -15.10
C ARG A 158 -9.28 0.26 -16.51
N ASP A 159 -8.37 -0.11 -17.41
CA ASP A 159 -8.76 -0.75 -18.66
C ASP A 159 -9.37 -2.10 -18.30
N GLY A 160 -10.54 -2.44 -18.87
CA GLY A 160 -11.39 -3.59 -18.52
C GLY A 160 -10.78 -5.00 -18.65
N HIS A 161 -9.46 -5.13 -18.68
CA HIS A 161 -8.74 -6.37 -18.51
C HIS A 161 -8.71 -6.78 -17.04
N ASN A 162 -9.59 -7.73 -16.73
CA ASN A 162 -9.59 -8.55 -15.52
C ASN A 162 -8.25 -9.26 -15.34
N PHE A 163 -7.28 -8.58 -14.72
CA PHE A 163 -6.27 -9.27 -13.93
C PHE A 163 -6.90 -9.47 -12.55
N GLU A 164 -6.96 -10.73 -12.15
CA GLU A 164 -7.55 -11.21 -10.91
C GLU A 164 -7.29 -10.24 -9.77
N GLN A 165 -8.37 -9.80 -9.13
CA GLN A 165 -8.37 -8.87 -8.01
C GLN A 165 -7.43 -9.39 -6.93
N GLU A 166 -6.20 -8.89 -6.88
CA GLU A 166 -5.41 -8.99 -5.67
C GLU A 166 -5.61 -7.72 -4.86
N GLU A 167 -6.34 -7.88 -3.75
CA GLU A 167 -6.55 -6.89 -2.70
C GLU A 167 -5.24 -6.12 -2.42
N GLY A 168 -5.19 -4.85 -2.86
CA GLY A 168 -4.06 -3.95 -2.71
C GLY A 168 -3.32 -3.51 -4.00
N GLN A 169 -3.65 -4.08 -5.16
CA GLN A 169 -2.84 -3.91 -6.39
C GLN A 169 -2.97 -2.58 -7.14
N GLN A 170 -3.97 -1.72 -6.91
CA GLN A 170 -4.13 -0.52 -7.76
C GLN A 170 -4.59 0.73 -7.01
N GLN A 171 -3.97 1.03 -5.87
CA GLN A 171 -3.98 2.41 -5.37
C GLN A 171 -2.79 3.16 -5.94
N LEU A 172 -3.04 4.32 -6.56
CA LEU A 172 -1.99 5.27 -6.91
C LEU A 172 -1.26 5.72 -5.63
N ARG A 173 0.07 5.67 -5.66
CA ARG A 173 0.92 5.98 -4.52
C ARG A 173 1.69 7.27 -4.78
N LEU A 174 1.77 8.11 -3.76
CA LEU A 174 2.60 9.31 -3.80
C LEU A 174 4.08 8.93 -3.85
N VAL A 175 4.81 9.53 -4.80
CA VAL A 175 6.27 9.39 -4.92
C VAL A 175 7.00 10.54 -4.23
N HIS A 176 6.45 11.75 -4.38
CA HIS A 176 6.93 13.00 -3.81
C HIS A 176 5.74 13.89 -3.47
N ARG A 177 6.02 15.06 -2.89
CA ARG A 177 5.00 16.05 -2.54
C ARG A 177 5.30 17.38 -3.20
N LEU A 178 4.23 18.14 -3.41
CA LEU A 178 4.23 19.57 -3.72
C LEU A 178 3.47 20.25 -2.59
N ASP A 179 3.84 21.48 -2.25
CA ASP A 179 3.11 22.23 -1.25
C ASP A 179 1.72 22.61 -1.76
N LYS A 180 0.83 22.96 -0.83
CA LYS A 180 -0.58 23.25 -1.14
C LYS A 180 -0.68 24.35 -2.21
N GLU A 181 0.06 25.43 -2.01
CA GLU A 181 0.09 26.59 -2.90
C GLU A 181 1.07 26.43 -4.09
N THR A 182 1.63 25.23 -4.30
CA THR A 182 2.48 24.94 -5.46
C THR A 182 1.68 24.17 -6.51
N SER A 183 1.53 24.70 -7.72
CA SER A 183 1.04 23.93 -8.86
C SER A 183 2.18 23.21 -9.58
N GLY A 184 1.85 22.17 -10.35
CA GLY A 184 2.82 21.56 -11.25
C GLY A 184 2.77 20.04 -11.28
N VAL A 185 3.83 19.46 -11.86
CA VAL A 185 3.92 18.04 -12.17
C VAL A 185 4.13 17.21 -10.91
N LEU A 186 3.23 16.25 -10.69
CA LEU A 186 3.28 15.27 -9.61
C LEU A 186 3.29 13.86 -10.21
N VAL A 187 4.29 13.06 -9.85
CA VAL A 187 4.38 11.65 -10.24
C VAL A 187 3.69 10.77 -9.20
N LEU A 188 2.79 9.93 -9.66
CA LEU A 188 2.07 8.92 -8.90
C LEU A 188 2.50 7.53 -9.41
N ALA A 189 2.82 6.61 -8.51
CA ALA A 189 3.22 5.25 -8.87
C ALA A 189 2.03 4.30 -8.80
N ARG A 190 1.92 3.36 -9.75
CA ARG A 190 0.87 2.33 -9.77
C ARG A 190 1.17 1.16 -8.83
N SER A 191 2.41 0.99 -8.39
CA SER A 191 2.82 -0.08 -7.48
C SER A 191 3.76 0.43 -6.38
N ARG A 192 3.89 -0.34 -5.29
CA ARG A 192 4.83 -0.03 -4.20
C ARG A 192 6.28 -0.07 -4.68
N LEU A 193 6.61 -1.01 -5.55
CA LEU A 193 7.93 -1.14 -6.15
C LEU A 193 8.25 0.07 -7.04
N ALA A 194 7.32 0.47 -7.90
CA ALA A 194 7.47 1.67 -8.71
C ALA A 194 7.65 2.92 -7.82
N ALA A 195 6.85 3.07 -6.76
CA ALA A 195 6.97 4.19 -5.83
C ALA A 195 8.37 4.26 -5.21
N ALA A 196 8.89 3.14 -4.71
CA ALA A 196 10.23 3.07 -4.14
C ALA A 196 11.32 3.47 -5.15
N LYS A 197 11.24 2.94 -6.38
CA LYS A 197 12.19 3.26 -7.47
C LYS A 197 12.13 4.74 -7.85
N PHE A 198 10.95 5.32 -8.06
CA PHE A 198 10.84 6.73 -8.40
C PHE A 198 11.32 7.65 -7.27
N SER A 199 11.00 7.33 -6.01
CA SER A 199 11.50 8.11 -4.86
C SER A 199 13.03 8.04 -4.76
N GLU A 200 13.63 6.88 -5.07
CA GLU A 200 15.08 6.74 -5.15
C GLU A 200 15.68 7.58 -6.29
N LEU A 201 15.09 7.54 -7.49
CA LEU A 201 15.55 8.33 -8.64
C LEU A 201 15.55 9.84 -8.33
N LEU A 202 14.47 10.36 -7.75
CA LEU A 202 14.37 11.76 -7.36
C LEU A 202 15.39 12.15 -6.28
N ARG A 203 15.68 11.24 -5.35
CA ARG A 203 16.72 11.46 -4.32
C ARG A 203 18.12 11.48 -4.94
N LYS A 204 18.44 10.53 -5.82
CA LYS A 204 19.74 10.45 -6.50
C LYS A 204 20.01 11.66 -7.39
N TRP A 205 18.99 12.12 -8.12
CA TRP A 205 19.11 13.29 -8.99
C TRP A 205 19.54 14.55 -8.22
N ARG A 206 18.97 14.80 -7.03
CA ARG A 206 19.38 15.93 -6.17
C ARG A 206 20.89 15.92 -5.88
N HIS A 207 21.46 14.76 -5.59
CA HIS A 207 22.89 14.65 -5.26
C HIS A 207 23.84 14.85 -6.45
N THR A 208 23.35 14.73 -7.69
CA THR A 208 24.19 14.90 -8.89
C THR A 208 24.24 16.35 -9.37
N GLN A 209 23.41 17.24 -8.80
CA GLN A 209 23.41 18.68 -9.11
C GLN A 209 24.23 19.50 -8.10
N ASP A 210 24.60 18.90 -6.96
CA ASP A 210 25.36 19.53 -5.88
C ASP A 210 26.88 19.19 -5.93
N VAL A 211 27.36 18.63 -7.05
CA VAL A 211 28.78 18.30 -7.33
C VAL A 211 29.16 18.90 -8.67
#